data_AF-A0A1Y2CV86-F1
#
_entry.id   AF-A0A1Y2CV86-F1
#
_cell.length_a   1.000
_cell.length_b   1.000
_cell.length_c   1.000
_cell.angle_alpha   90.00
_cell.angle_beta   90.00
_cell.angle_gamma   90.00
#
_symmetry.space_group_name_H-M   'P 1'
#
loop_
_entity.id
_entity.type
_entity.pdbx_description
1 polymer ?
#
loop_
_entity_poly.entity_id
_entity_poly.type
_entity_poly.pdbx_seq_one_letter_code
_entity_poly.pdbx_strand_id
1 'polypeptide(L)'
;MAQLIPLDNIRKLAAQVDPREKLDADVEMMLLDLANDFIKDAATQACKLARHRGSDSLQVEDVMLPVDMKWKIKVPGFNQHVNSLSARLGVRKVPTRTHAAIVSTVRANIANDSKKGKDRKKYAKK
;
A
#
# COMPACT_ATOMS: atom_id res chain seq x y z
N MET A 1 -27.20 -7.56 -9.48
CA MET A 1 -25.84 -7.02 -9.72
C MET A 1 -25.18 -7.93 -10.75
N ALA A 2 -24.46 -7.40 -11.74
CA ALA A 2 -23.85 -8.23 -12.77
C ALA A 2 -22.69 -9.04 -12.15
N GLN A 3 -22.80 -10.36 -12.20
CA GLN A 3 -21.78 -11.28 -11.74
C GLN A 3 -20.64 -11.28 -12.77
N LEU A 4 -19.48 -10.71 -12.41
CA LEU A 4 -18.33 -10.64 -13.33
C LEU A 4 -17.50 -11.93 -13.31
N ILE A 5 -17.48 -12.63 -12.18
CA ILE A 5 -16.67 -13.84 -11.97
C ILE A 5 -17.59 -15.07 -11.86
N PRO A 6 -17.41 -16.12 -12.67
CA PRO A 6 -18.10 -17.40 -12.49
C PRO A 6 -17.70 -18.09 -11.17
N LEU A 7 -18.67 -18.70 -10.47
CA LEU A 7 -18.45 -19.42 -9.21
C LEU A 7 -17.41 -20.55 -9.34
N ASP A 8 -17.38 -21.23 -10.50
CA ASP A 8 -16.40 -22.28 -10.80
C ASP A 8 -14.95 -21.82 -10.69
N ASN A 9 -14.67 -20.53 -10.91
CA ASN A 9 -13.31 -20.01 -10.79
C ASN A 9 -12.86 -19.96 -9.32
N ILE A 10 -13.74 -19.63 -8.38
CA ILE A 10 -13.42 -19.64 -6.94
C ILE A 10 -13.11 -21.06 -6.48
N ARG A 11 -13.91 -22.04 -6.91
CA ARG A 11 -13.68 -23.46 -6.60
C ARG A 11 -12.35 -23.97 -7.14
N LYS A 12 -12.02 -23.63 -8.39
CA LYS A 12 -10.74 -23.98 -9.00
C LYS A 12 -9.56 -23.34 -8.26
N LEU A 13 -9.69 -22.08 -7.84
CA LEU A 13 -8.65 -21.40 -7.07
C LEU A 13 -8.49 -22.02 -5.67
N ALA A 14 -9.58 -22.34 -4.98
CA ALA A 14 -9.53 -23.02 -3.69
C ALA A 14 -8.78 -24.36 -3.80
N ALA A 15 -9.08 -25.16 -4.84
CA ALA A 15 -8.39 -26.42 -5.09
C ALA A 15 -6.90 -26.27 -5.43
N GLN A 16 -6.47 -25.12 -5.97
CA GLN A 16 -5.04 -24.83 -6.19
C GLN A 16 -4.31 -24.48 -4.89
N VAL A 17 -5.02 -23.93 -3.90
CA VAL A 17 -4.46 -23.61 -2.57
C VAL A 17 -4.42 -24.85 -1.69
N ASP A 18 -5.56 -25.54 -1.56
CA ASP A 18 -5.68 -26.82 -0.87
C ASP A 18 -6.66 -27.75 -1.63
N PRO A 19 -6.18 -28.83 -2.25
CA PRO A 19 -7.03 -29.81 -2.94
C PRO A 19 -7.97 -30.60 -2.02
N ARG A 20 -7.73 -30.64 -0.71
CA ARG A 20 -8.49 -31.48 0.25
C ARG A 20 -9.64 -30.74 0.89
N GLU A 21 -9.57 -29.42 0.95
CA GLU A 21 -10.58 -28.58 1.57
C GLU A 21 -11.68 -28.22 0.57
N LYS A 22 -12.95 -28.29 1.02
CA LYS A 22 -14.11 -27.83 0.26
C LYS A 22 -14.74 -26.67 0.99
N LEU A 23 -14.91 -25.56 0.29
CA LEU A 23 -15.59 -24.38 0.80
C LEU A 23 -17.10 -24.63 0.85
N ASP A 24 -17.76 -24.08 1.87
CA ASP A 24 -19.21 -24.04 1.95
C ASP A 24 -19.77 -22.99 0.98
N ALA A 25 -21.01 -23.17 0.52
CA ALA A 25 -21.66 -22.32 -0.47
C ALA A 25 -21.72 -20.85 -0.03
N ASP A 26 -21.98 -20.59 1.25
CA ASP A 26 -22.03 -19.23 1.80
C ASP A 26 -20.65 -18.55 1.76
N VAL A 27 -19.58 -19.32 2.01
CA VAL A 27 -18.21 -18.83 1.95
C VAL A 27 -17.80 -18.57 0.50
N GLU A 28 -18.17 -19.46 -0.43
CA GLU A 28 -17.94 -19.26 -1.85
C GLU A 28 -18.61 -17.97 -2.36
N MET A 29 -19.86 -17.70 -1.95
CA MET A 29 -20.56 -16.46 -2.29
C MET A 29 -19.88 -15.23 -1.70
N MET A 30 -19.47 -15.27 -0.43
CA MET A 30 -18.77 -14.15 0.20
C MET A 30 -17.44 -13.82 -0.50
N LEU A 31 -16.64 -14.84 -0.84
CA LEU A 31 -15.37 -14.65 -1.56
C LEU A 31 -15.59 -14.08 -2.96
N LEU A 32 -16.66 -14.51 -3.62
CA LEU A 32 -17.05 -14.07 -4.94
C LEU A 32 -17.52 -12.60 -4.92
N ASP A 33 -18.26 -12.18 -3.90
CA ASP A 33 -18.62 -10.77 -3.69
C ASP A 33 -17.37 -9.90 -3.44
N LEU A 34 -16.46 -10.37 -2.58
CA LEU A 34 -15.20 -9.68 -2.32
C LEU A 34 -14.36 -9.52 -3.59
N ALA A 35 -14.31 -10.56 -4.43
CA ALA A 35 -13.58 -10.53 -5.70
C ALA A 35 -14.23 -9.57 -6.72
N ASN A 36 -15.56 -9.50 -6.77
CA ASN A 36 -16.27 -8.54 -7.61
C ASN A 36 -15.99 -7.10 -7.15
N ASP A 37 -15.98 -6.85 -5.84
CA ASP A 37 -15.71 -5.52 -5.30
C ASP A 37 -14.24 -5.11 -5.49
N PHE A 38 -13.30 -6.05 -5.40
CA PHE A 38 -11.91 -5.84 -5.80
C PHE A 38 -11.81 -5.32 -7.24
N ILE A 39 -12.51 -5.95 -8.20
CA ILE A 39 -12.49 -5.53 -9.61
C ILE A 39 -13.07 -4.12 -9.77
N LYS A 40 -14.22 -3.83 -9.15
CA LYS A 40 -14.86 -2.51 -9.21
C LYS A 40 -13.94 -1.42 -8.66
N ASP A 41 -13.32 -1.68 -7.51
CA ASP A 41 -12.40 -0.75 -6.86
C ASP A 41 -11.16 -0.51 -7.71
N ALA A 42 -10.52 -1.58 -8.20
CA ALA A 42 -9.34 -1.49 -9.05
C ALA A 42 -9.64 -0.73 -10.36
N ALA A 43 -10.74 -1.07 -11.04
CA ALA A 43 -11.16 -0.41 -12.27
C ALA A 43 -11.48 1.07 -12.05
N THR A 44 -12.19 1.40 -10.97
CA THR A 44 -12.54 2.79 -10.63
C THR A 44 -11.29 3.63 -10.37
N GLN A 45 -10.32 3.08 -9.64
CA GLN A 45 -9.05 3.79 -9.38
C GLN A 45 -8.21 3.92 -10.65
N ALA A 46 -8.18 2.88 -11.49
CA ALA A 46 -7.45 2.91 -12.75
C ALA A 46 -8.02 3.96 -13.71
N CYS A 47 -9.34 4.03 -13.88
CA CYS A 47 -9.98 5.06 -14.69
C CYS A 47 -9.72 6.48 -14.15
N LYS A 48 -9.68 6.66 -12.83
CA LYS A 48 -9.30 7.95 -12.21
C LYS A 48 -7.85 8.32 -12.53
N LEU A 49 -6.94 7.35 -12.55
CA LEU A 49 -5.54 7.58 -12.89
C LEU A 49 -5.33 7.88 -14.38
N ALA A 50 -6.03 7.17 -15.27
CA ALA A 50 -6.03 7.44 -16.71
C ALA A 50 -6.49 8.89 -17.00
N ARG A 51 -7.57 9.32 -16.35
CA ARG A 51 -8.02 10.72 -16.43
C ARG A 51 -7.03 11.71 -15.81
N HIS A 52 -6.38 11.35 -14.70
CA HIS A 52 -5.38 12.20 -14.03
C HIS A 52 -4.18 12.52 -14.92
N ARG A 53 -3.73 11.59 -15.76
CA ARG A 53 -2.67 11.86 -16.76
C ARG A 53 -3.16 12.60 -18.01
N GLY A 54 -4.46 12.88 -18.11
CA GLY A 54 -5.08 13.56 -19.26
C GLY A 54 -5.33 12.64 -20.46
N SER A 55 -5.53 11.34 -20.27
CA SER A 55 -5.80 10.37 -21.34
C SER A 55 -7.15 9.70 -21.14
N ASP A 56 -7.87 9.51 -22.24
CA ASP A 56 -9.17 8.84 -22.26
C ASP A 56 -9.08 7.33 -22.51
N SER A 57 -7.87 6.80 -22.73
CA SER A 57 -7.62 5.36 -22.84
C SER A 57 -7.08 4.82 -21.52
N LEU A 58 -7.51 3.62 -21.13
CA LEU A 58 -6.99 2.92 -19.95
C LEU A 58 -5.73 2.15 -20.34
N GLN A 59 -4.63 2.33 -19.62
CA GLN A 59 -3.40 1.56 -19.82
C GLN A 59 -3.10 0.67 -18.60
N VAL A 60 -2.18 -0.28 -18.78
CA VAL A 60 -1.81 -1.27 -17.75
C VAL A 60 -1.22 -0.58 -16.52
N GLU A 61 -0.49 0.51 -16.69
CA GLU A 61 0.11 1.30 -15.62
C GLU A 61 -0.95 1.88 -14.67
N ASP A 62 -2.13 2.23 -15.19
CA ASP A 62 -3.22 2.80 -14.41
C ASP A 62 -3.85 1.77 -13.47
N VAL A 63 -3.88 0.50 -13.88
CA VAL A 63 -4.40 -0.61 -13.07
C VAL A 63 -3.36 -1.08 -12.06
N MET A 64 -2.10 -1.10 -12.45
CA MET A 64 -1.06 -1.71 -11.65
C MET A 64 -0.69 -0.88 -10.40
N LEU A 65 -0.71 0.46 -10.52
CA LEU A 65 -0.45 1.35 -9.39
C LEU A 65 -1.42 1.16 -8.19
N PRO A 66 -2.76 1.15 -8.37
CA PRO A 66 -3.69 0.94 -7.26
C PRO A 66 -3.61 -0.47 -6.68
N VAL A 67 -3.33 -1.48 -7.50
CA VAL A 67 -3.16 -2.88 -7.05
C VAL A 67 -1.92 -3.02 -6.15
N ASP A 68 -0.78 -2.44 -6.52
CA ASP A 68 0.43 -2.45 -5.67
C ASP A 68 0.28 -1.56 -4.42
N MET A 69 -0.32 -0.37 -4.56
CA MET A 69 -0.41 0.58 -3.45
C MET A 69 -1.47 0.20 -2.40
N LYS A 70 -2.68 -0.19 -2.83
CA LYS A 70 -3.80 -0.51 -1.94
C LYS A 70 -3.78 -1.96 -1.49
N TRP A 71 -3.61 -2.89 -2.43
CA TRP A 71 -3.73 -4.33 -2.16
C TRP A 71 -2.39 -5.02 -1.87
N LYS A 72 -1.26 -4.32 -2.08
CA LYS A 72 0.10 -4.86 -1.90
C LYS A 72 0.37 -6.10 -2.76
N ILE A 73 -0.32 -6.21 -3.89
CA ILE A 73 -0.14 -7.30 -4.86
C ILE A 73 0.81 -6.81 -5.94
N LYS A 74 1.91 -7.53 -6.14
CA LYS A 74 2.87 -7.26 -7.21
C LYS A 74 2.77 -8.30 -8.29
N VAL A 75 2.36 -7.88 -9.49
CA VAL A 75 2.28 -8.76 -10.66
C VAL A 75 3.64 -8.79 -11.37
N PRO A 76 4.34 -9.94 -11.43
CA PRO A 76 5.60 -10.05 -12.17
C PRO A 76 5.39 -9.78 -13.67
N GLY A 77 6.42 -9.26 -14.36
CA GLY A 77 6.37 -9.02 -15.81
C GLY A 77 5.68 -7.71 -16.24
N PHE A 78 4.70 -7.22 -15.47
CA PHE A 78 4.01 -5.96 -15.78
C PHE A 78 4.64 -4.76 -15.05
N ASN A 79 5.31 -5.00 -13.91
CA ASN A 79 5.82 -3.99 -12.97
C ASN A 79 7.05 -3.17 -13.40
N GLN A 80 7.52 -3.26 -14.65
CA GLN A 80 8.81 -2.69 -15.06
C GLN A 80 8.85 -1.14 -14.91
N HIS A 81 7.74 -0.46 -15.17
CA HIS A 81 7.64 1.00 -15.06
C HIS A 81 7.10 1.50 -13.70
N VAL A 82 6.29 0.74 -12.95
CA VAL A 82 5.78 1.20 -11.63
C VAL A 82 6.74 0.90 -10.48
N ASN A 83 7.59 -0.14 -10.59
CA ASN A 83 8.74 -0.26 -9.70
C ASN A 83 9.68 0.92 -9.89
N SER A 84 9.69 1.51 -11.09
CA SER A 84 10.33 2.79 -11.34
C SER A 84 9.53 3.98 -10.79
N LEU A 85 8.27 3.89 -10.35
CA LEU A 85 7.69 4.99 -9.57
C LEU A 85 8.19 4.96 -8.13
N SER A 86 8.24 3.82 -7.44
CA SER A 86 8.89 3.76 -6.10
C SER A 86 10.41 3.94 -6.17
N ALA A 87 11.06 3.53 -7.27
CA ALA A 87 12.51 3.72 -7.49
C ALA A 87 12.91 5.04 -8.18
N ARG A 88 12.09 5.65 -9.07
CA ARG A 88 12.27 7.03 -9.60
C ARG A 88 11.75 8.07 -8.61
N LEU A 89 10.76 7.72 -7.77
CA LEU A 89 10.58 8.32 -6.45
C LEU A 89 11.66 7.82 -5.46
N GLY A 90 12.86 7.53 -5.97
CA GLY A 90 14.10 8.01 -5.38
C GLY A 90 14.12 9.51 -5.02
N VAL A 91 12.96 10.18 -4.97
CA VAL A 91 12.57 10.96 -3.78
C VAL A 91 12.87 10.12 -2.53
N ARG A 92 14.16 10.04 -2.17
CA ARG A 92 14.55 10.28 -0.80
C ARG A 92 13.56 11.34 -0.33
N LYS A 93 12.73 11.03 0.67
CA LYS A 93 11.97 12.07 1.35
C LYS A 93 13.04 12.97 1.96
N VAL A 94 13.63 13.85 1.15
CA VAL A 94 14.64 14.79 1.54
C VAL A 94 13.80 15.78 2.33
N PRO A 95 13.90 15.76 3.66
CA PRO A 95 13.12 16.68 4.45
C PRO A 95 13.41 18.07 3.93
N THR A 96 12.36 18.87 3.72
CA THR A 96 12.50 20.27 3.33
C THR A 96 13.49 20.94 4.28
N ARG A 97 14.26 21.95 3.83
CA ARG A 97 15.25 22.65 4.68
C ARG A 97 14.67 23.05 6.05
N THR A 98 13.40 23.44 6.08
CA THR A 98 12.63 23.72 7.29
C THR A 98 12.50 22.51 8.22
N HIS A 99 12.11 21.35 7.70
CA HIS A 99 12.02 20.11 8.48
C HIS A 99 13.39 19.68 9.02
N ALA A 100 14.45 19.80 8.21
CA ALA A 100 15.81 19.49 8.66
C ALA A 100 16.26 20.40 9.83
N ALA A 101 15.97 21.70 9.75
CA ALA A 101 16.24 22.66 10.82
C ALA A 101 15.46 22.32 12.10
N ILE A 102 14.14 22.06 11.99
CA ILE A 102 13.28 21.67 13.12
C ILE A 102 13.84 20.42 13.81
N VAL A 103 14.21 19.39 13.04
CA VAL A 103 14.78 18.14 13.59
C VAL A 103 16.09 18.41 14.35
N SER A 104 16.95 19.29 13.83
CA SER A 104 18.21 19.63 14.51
C SER A 104 17.97 20.31 15.86
N THR A 105 17.03 21.24 15.93
CA THR A 105 16.61 21.92 17.16
C THR A 105 16.00 20.95 18.17
N VAL A 106 15.11 20.06 17.72
CA VAL A 106 14.50 19.02 18.58
C VAL A 106 15.58 18.11 19.16
N ARG A 107 16.53 17.64 18.33
CA ARG A 107 17.66 16.81 18.77
C ARG A 107 18.54 17.54 19.80
N ALA A 108 18.81 18.83 19.60
CA ALA A 108 19.57 19.65 20.55
C ALA A 108 18.84 19.78 21.90
N ASN A 109 17.53 19.99 21.89
CA ASN A 109 16.72 20.10 23.11
C ASN A 109 16.67 18.78 23.90
N ILE A 110 16.47 17.64 23.22
CA ILE A 110 16.50 16.31 23.84
C ILE A 110 17.86 16.04 24.50
N ALA A 111 18.95 16.41 23.83
CA ALA A 111 20.29 16.26 24.39
C ALA A 111 20.49 17.13 25.65
N ASN A 112 19.95 18.35 25.66
CA ASN A 112 20.04 19.26 26.80
C ASN A 112 19.20 18.79 28.01
N ASP A 113 17.99 18.27 27.77
CA ASP A 113 17.14 17.73 28.85
C ASP A 113 17.74 16.49 29.50
N SER A 114 18.39 15.62 28.72
CA SER A 114 19.10 14.45 29.26
C SER A 114 20.27 14.82 30.19
N LYS A 115 20.91 15.98 29.97
CA LYS A 115 21.98 16.51 30.82
C LYS A 115 21.43 17.12 32.12
N LYS A 116 20.37 17.93 32.03
CA LYS A 116 19.68 18.51 33.21
C LYS A 116 19.19 17.43 34.18
N GLY A 117 18.69 16.29 33.68
CA GLY A 117 18.27 15.16 34.52
C GLY A 117 19.42 14.46 35.24
N LYS A 118 20.62 14.39 34.65
CA LYS A 118 21.83 13.84 35.27
C LYS A 118 22.40 14.81 36.31
N ASP A 119 22.40 16.10 36.01
CA ASP A 119 22.86 17.15 36.92
C ASP A 119 21.97 17.19 38.16
N ARG A 120 20.63 17.20 38.02
CA ARG A 120 19.70 17.14 39.16
C ARG A 120 19.91 15.91 40.06
N LYS A 121 20.18 14.73 39.49
CA LYS A 121 20.49 13.51 40.27
C LYS A 121 21.86 13.56 40.95
N LYS A 122 22.82 14.31 40.40
CA LYS A 122 24.15 14.51 41.00
C LYS A 122 24.09 15.40 42.25
N TYR A 123 23.22 16.41 42.25
CA TYR A 123 23.05 17.33 43.40
C TYR A 123 22.07 16.82 44.47
N ALA A 124 21.21 15.84 44.17
CA ALA A 124 20.29 15.23 45.14
C ALA A 124 20.89 14.05 45.94
N LYS A 125 22.15 13.67 45.68
CA LYS A 125 22.90 12.61 46.40
C LYS A 125 23.88 13.16 47.45
N LYS A 126 23.72 14.41 47.86
CA LYS A 126 24.52 15.05 48.91
C LYS A 126 23.69 15.27 50.16
#